data_AF-A0A2A4TU52-F1
#
_entry.id   AF-A0A2A4TU52-F1
#
_cell.length_a   1.000
_cell.length_b   1.000
_cell.length_c   1.000
_cell.angle_alpha   90.00
_cell.angle_beta   90.00
_cell.angle_gamma   90.00
#
_symmetry.space_group_name_H-M   'P 1'
#
loop_
_entity.id
_entity.type
_entity.pdbx_description
1 polymer ?
#
loop_
_entity_poly.entity_id
_entity_poly.type
_entity_poly.pdbx_seq_one_letter_code
_entity_poly.pdbx_strand_id
1 'polypeptide(L)'
;MRTFCFLIGALVFFSACSSGDPEPKVYPDPFAKAAQPLSHVVMGVVKSVRSEGRVLVVDHEDIPGFMEAMTMPFTVEDPDLTKSLKPGDKIEFTIEEKGGDWPITKLEKASGH
;
A
#
# COMPACT_ATOMS: atom_id res chain seq x y z
N MET A 1 -75.99 6.20 0.93
CA MET A 1 -75.89 6.95 2.20
C MET A 1 -74.63 6.48 2.91
N ARG A 2 -73.53 7.24 2.83
CA ARG A 2 -73.11 8.29 3.79
C ARG A 2 -72.85 7.72 5.20
N THR A 3 -71.63 7.27 5.49
CA THR A 3 -70.54 7.98 6.23
C THR A 3 -70.69 7.90 7.76
N PHE A 4 -69.71 7.27 8.43
CA PHE A 4 -69.23 7.41 9.84
C PHE A 4 -68.35 6.16 10.10
N CYS A 5 -67.24 6.10 10.84
CA CYS A 5 -66.52 6.98 11.75
C CYS A 5 -65.17 6.27 12.05
N PHE A 6 -64.08 7.04 12.17
CA PHE A 6 -63.01 6.94 13.18
C PHE A 6 -62.51 5.53 13.63
N LEU A 7 -61.27 5.14 13.29
CA LEU A 7 -60.00 5.45 13.97
C LEU A 7 -59.62 4.44 15.08
N ILE A 8 -58.34 4.03 15.01
CA ILE A 8 -57.44 3.51 16.08
C ILE A 8 -57.33 1.98 16.23
N GLY A 9 -56.10 1.49 16.13
CA GLY A 9 -55.68 0.25 16.78
C GLY A 9 -54.69 -0.64 16.00
N ALA A 10 -53.62 -0.08 15.42
CA ALA A 10 -52.56 -0.91 14.80
C ALA A 10 -51.39 -1.13 15.76
N LEU A 11 -50.97 -2.40 15.80
CA LEU A 11 -50.02 -3.05 16.70
C LEU A 11 -48.62 -2.41 16.82
N VAL A 12 -48.11 -2.53 18.03
CA VAL A 12 -46.73 -2.69 18.51
C VAL A 12 -45.76 -3.28 17.48
N PHE A 13 -44.62 -2.60 17.25
CA PHE A 13 -43.30 -3.21 17.07
C PHE A 13 -42.22 -2.19 17.49
N PHE A 14 -41.70 -2.34 18.71
CA PHE A 14 -40.40 -1.79 19.09
C PHE A 14 -39.34 -2.60 18.32
N SER A 15 -38.75 -2.00 17.29
CA SER A 15 -37.56 -2.55 16.63
C SER A 15 -36.43 -1.54 16.77
N ALA A 16 -35.29 -2.06 17.18
CA ALA A 16 -34.14 -1.33 17.67
C ALA A 16 -33.54 -0.40 16.62
N CYS A 17 -33.23 0.84 17.02
CA CYS A 17 -32.33 1.70 16.25
C CYS A 17 -30.89 1.20 16.44
N SER A 18 -30.43 0.35 15.53
CA SER A 18 -29.01 0.12 15.26
C SER A 18 -28.81 0.36 13.78
N SER A 19 -28.20 1.50 13.44
CA SER A 19 -27.61 1.90 12.14
C SER A 19 -27.35 3.40 12.28
N GLY A 20 -26.18 3.96 12.11
CA GLY A 20 -24.91 3.57 11.49
C GLY A 20 -24.24 4.92 11.24
N ASP A 21 -22.98 5.08 11.62
CA ASP A 21 -22.28 6.35 11.43
C ASP A 21 -22.30 6.73 9.94
N PRO A 22 -22.69 7.97 9.58
CA PRO A 22 -22.63 8.41 8.19
C PRO A 22 -21.16 8.40 7.74
N GLU A 23 -20.85 7.64 6.69
CA GLU A 23 -19.57 7.74 5.99
C GLU A 23 -19.26 9.22 5.69
N PRO A 24 -18.02 9.68 5.92
CA PRO A 24 -17.64 11.02 5.51
C PRO A 24 -17.77 11.11 3.99
N LYS A 25 -18.68 11.98 3.51
CA LYS A 25 -18.77 12.31 2.09
C LYS A 25 -17.48 13.01 1.68
N VAL A 26 -16.55 12.23 1.13
CA VAL A 26 -15.33 12.73 0.50
C VAL A 26 -15.74 13.49 -0.75
N TYR A 27 -15.81 14.81 -0.67
CA TYR A 27 -15.92 15.68 -1.85
C TYR A 27 -14.52 15.80 -2.45
N PRO A 28 -14.25 15.29 -3.67
CA PRO A 28 -12.95 15.48 -4.31
C PRO A 28 -12.74 16.98 -4.54
N ASP A 29 -11.72 17.55 -3.90
CA ASP A 29 -11.30 18.93 -4.14
C ASP A 29 -10.72 19.00 -5.57
N PRO A 30 -11.32 19.78 -6.48
CA PRO A 30 -10.87 19.88 -7.87
C PRO A 30 -9.47 20.53 -8.01
N PHE A 31 -8.89 21.03 -6.92
CA PHE A 31 -7.54 21.60 -6.84
C PHE A 31 -6.57 20.79 -5.99
N ALA A 32 -6.98 19.64 -5.44
CA ALA A 32 -6.04 18.72 -4.80
C ALA A 32 -5.08 18.19 -5.87
N LYS A 33 -3.87 18.76 -5.90
CA LYS A 33 -2.75 18.19 -6.65
C LYS A 33 -2.53 16.79 -6.08
N ALA A 34 -2.82 15.77 -6.87
CA ALA A 34 -2.55 14.38 -6.48
C ALA A 34 -1.11 14.31 -5.96
N ALA A 35 -0.98 14.00 -4.67
CA ALA A 35 0.33 13.79 -4.06
C ALA A 35 0.95 12.59 -4.79
N GLN A 36 2.07 12.82 -5.46
CA GLN A 36 2.84 11.72 -6.02
C GLN A 36 3.45 10.93 -4.86
N PRO A 37 3.47 9.58 -4.94
CA PRO A 37 4.07 8.78 -3.88
C PRO A 37 5.55 9.15 -3.70
N LEU A 38 5.99 9.28 -2.46
CA LEU A 38 7.39 9.54 -2.13
C LEU A 38 8.22 8.33 -2.58
N SER A 39 9.29 8.56 -3.33
CA SER A 39 10.10 7.49 -3.90
C SER A 39 11.61 7.73 -3.72
N HIS A 40 12.36 6.64 -3.55
CA HIS A 40 13.81 6.67 -3.41
C HIS A 40 14.44 5.63 -4.36
N VAL A 41 15.42 6.07 -5.14
CA VAL A 41 16.28 5.19 -5.95
C VAL A 41 17.52 4.86 -5.15
N VAL A 42 17.83 3.58 -5.03
CA VAL A 42 18.81 3.06 -4.08
C VAL A 42 19.68 2.02 -4.77
N MET A 43 20.99 2.07 -4.53
CA MET A 43 21.92 1.04 -4.92
C MET A 43 22.06 0.00 -3.81
N GLY A 44 22.27 -1.26 -4.17
CA GLY A 44 22.51 -2.29 -3.16
C GLY A 44 23.01 -3.60 -3.73
N VAL A 45 23.30 -4.53 -2.81
CA VAL A 45 23.73 -5.89 -3.12
C VAL A 45 22.72 -6.88 -2.59
N VAL A 46 22.25 -7.77 -3.45
CA VAL A 46 21.33 -8.84 -3.07
C VAL A 46 22.03 -9.79 -2.09
N LYS A 47 21.44 -10.01 -0.93
CA LYS A 47 21.93 -10.98 0.08
C LYS A 47 21.14 -12.27 0.04
N SER A 48 19.82 -12.20 -0.20
CA SER A 48 18.95 -13.37 -0.27
C SER A 48 17.62 -13.01 -0.93
N VAL A 49 17.04 -13.95 -1.69
CA VAL A 49 15.66 -13.89 -2.19
C VAL A 49 14.83 -14.89 -1.38
N ARG A 50 13.70 -14.47 -0.81
CA ARG A 50 12.84 -15.25 0.09
C ARG A 50 11.38 -15.16 -0.34
N SER A 51 10.53 -16.01 0.26
CA SER A 51 9.07 -15.98 0.07
C SER A 51 8.68 -15.94 -1.41
N GLU A 52 9.24 -16.88 -2.18
CA GLU A 52 8.95 -17.04 -3.61
C GLU A 52 9.17 -15.76 -4.44
N GLY A 53 10.13 -14.92 -4.04
CA GLY A 53 10.47 -13.68 -4.73
C GLY A 53 9.78 -12.42 -4.21
N ARG A 54 8.95 -12.55 -3.16
CA ARG A 54 8.23 -11.41 -2.57
C ARG A 54 9.03 -10.64 -1.55
N VAL A 55 10.11 -11.23 -1.03
CA VAL A 55 10.99 -10.58 -0.05
C VAL A 55 12.43 -10.64 -0.53
N LEU A 56 13.05 -9.48 -0.70
CA LEU A 56 14.43 -9.33 -1.10
C LEU A 56 15.24 -8.78 0.07
N VAL A 57 16.22 -9.55 0.55
CA VAL A 57 17.18 -9.05 1.54
C VAL A 57 18.31 -8.36 0.81
N VAL A 58 18.46 -7.06 1.02
CA VAL A 58 19.42 -6.20 0.33
C VAL A 58 20.32 -5.54 1.35
N ASP A 59 21.61 -5.52 1.06
CA ASP A 59 22.61 -4.65 1.68
C ASP A 59 22.64 -3.36 0.87
N HIS A 60 21.86 -2.37 1.30
CA HIS A 60 21.63 -1.15 0.53
C HIS A 60 22.57 -0.04 0.97
N GLU A 61 22.85 0.89 0.05
CA GLU A 61 23.63 2.08 0.32
C GLU A 61 22.83 3.12 1.11
N ASP A 62 23.52 4.15 1.60
CA ASP A 62 22.90 5.25 2.33
C ASP A 62 21.88 5.98 1.45
N ILE A 63 20.71 6.26 2.02
CA ILE A 63 19.63 7.04 1.42
C ILE A 63 19.53 8.33 2.24
N PRO A 64 20.16 9.44 1.78
CA PRO A 64 20.28 10.66 2.57
C PRO A 64 18.94 11.19 3.06
N GLY A 65 18.82 11.36 4.38
CA GLY A 65 17.61 11.88 5.02
C GLY A 65 16.46 10.86 5.16
N PHE A 66 16.68 9.60 4.77
CA PHE A 66 15.67 8.55 4.88
C PHE A 66 16.19 7.34 5.67
N MET A 67 17.32 6.75 5.28
CA MET A 67 17.81 5.51 5.88
C MET A 67 19.31 5.31 5.64
N GLU A 68 20.07 5.05 6.71
CA GLU A 68 21.50 4.73 6.60
C GLU A 68 21.75 3.38 5.91
N ALA A 69 22.94 3.19 5.36
CA ALA A 69 23.33 1.92 4.72
C ALA A 69 23.21 0.73 5.69
N MET A 70 22.37 -0.25 5.35
CA MET A 70 22.17 -1.45 6.17
C MET A 70 21.70 -2.65 5.35
N THR A 71 21.78 -3.84 5.96
CA THR A 71 21.22 -5.06 5.39
C THR A 71 19.84 -5.34 6.00
N MET A 72 18.79 -5.27 5.19
CA MET A 72 17.41 -5.50 5.65
C MET A 72 16.51 -6.14 4.58
N PRO A 73 15.36 -6.73 4.97
CA PRO A 73 14.38 -7.23 4.02
C PRO A 73 13.50 -6.10 3.47
N PHE A 74 13.29 -6.11 2.15
CA PHE A 74 12.31 -5.29 1.45
C PHE A 74 11.24 -6.18 0.82
N THR A 75 9.99 -5.75 0.90
CA THR A 75 8.90 -6.36 0.13
C THR A 75 9.03 -5.97 -1.34
N VAL A 76 8.70 -6.87 -2.24
CA VAL A 76 8.71 -6.62 -3.68
C VAL A 76 7.27 -6.65 -4.19
N GLU A 77 6.86 -5.61 -4.91
CA GLU A 77 5.50 -5.49 -5.43
C GLU A 77 5.19 -6.58 -6.47
N ASP A 78 6.13 -6.81 -7.40
CA ASP A 78 6.07 -7.86 -8.39
C ASP A 78 7.19 -8.89 -8.17
N PRO A 79 6.89 -10.14 -7.77
CA PRO A 79 7.92 -11.16 -7.56
C PRO A 79 8.74 -11.47 -8.82
N ASP A 80 8.21 -11.16 -10.01
CA ASP A 80 8.90 -11.37 -11.28
C ASP A 80 10.19 -10.54 -11.40
N LEU A 81 10.26 -9.39 -10.70
CA LEU A 81 11.46 -8.55 -10.60
C LEU A 81 12.65 -9.28 -9.97
N THR A 82 12.40 -10.30 -9.14
CA THR A 82 13.47 -11.03 -8.42
C THR A 82 13.91 -12.33 -9.09
N LYS A 83 13.17 -12.81 -10.10
CA LYS A 83 13.38 -14.15 -10.69
C LYS A 83 14.79 -14.38 -11.24
N SER A 84 15.44 -13.34 -11.73
CA SER A 84 16.78 -13.39 -12.33
C SER A 84 17.91 -13.05 -11.35
N LEU A 85 17.57 -12.69 -10.11
CA LEU A 85 18.54 -12.25 -9.11
C LEU A 85 19.12 -13.42 -8.34
N LYS A 86 20.40 -13.28 -7.98
CA LYS A 86 21.08 -14.18 -7.04
C LYS A 86 21.85 -13.38 -6.00
N PRO A 87 22.16 -13.98 -4.83
CA PRO A 87 23.04 -13.36 -3.85
C PRO A 87 24.36 -12.89 -4.49
N GLY A 88 24.78 -11.69 -4.14
CA GLY A 88 25.97 -11.01 -4.68
C GLY A 88 25.71 -10.12 -5.90
N ASP A 89 24.52 -10.17 -6.51
CA ASP A 89 24.19 -9.26 -7.60
C ASP A 89 24.06 -7.82 -7.08
N LYS A 90 24.73 -6.89 -7.76
CA LYS A 90 24.50 -5.45 -7.58
C LYS A 90 23.22 -5.05 -8.30
N ILE A 91 22.39 -4.28 -7.64
CA ILE A 91 21.10 -3.83 -8.16
C ILE A 91 20.91 -2.34 -7.90
N GLU A 92 20.18 -1.70 -8.80
CA GLU A 92 19.51 -0.43 -8.56
C GLU A 92 18.03 -0.73 -8.37
N PHE A 93 17.42 -0.22 -7.31
CA PHE A 93 16.02 -0.48 -7.02
C PHE A 93 15.32 0.80 -6.54
N THR A 94 14.02 0.89 -6.81
CA THR A 94 13.18 2.01 -6.37
C THR A 94 12.19 1.52 -5.33
N ILE A 95 12.13 2.21 -4.20
CA ILE A 95 11.07 2.05 -3.20
C ILE A 95 10.09 3.22 -3.29
N GLU A 96 8.80 2.95 -3.13
CA GLU A 96 7.74 3.97 -3.14
C GLU A 96 6.85 3.80 -1.91
N GLU A 97 6.49 4.90 -1.25
CA GLU A 97 5.58 4.86 -0.11
C GLU A 97 4.19 4.39 -0.55
N LYS A 98 3.73 3.27 0.02
CA LYS A 98 2.40 2.71 -0.21
C LYS A 98 1.77 2.32 1.11
N GLY A 99 0.93 3.21 1.65
CA GLY A 99 0.15 2.92 2.85
C GLY A 99 0.99 2.72 4.13
N GLY A 100 2.16 3.36 4.20
CA GLY A 100 3.12 3.22 5.31
C GLY A 100 4.21 2.18 5.09
N ASP A 101 4.12 1.40 4.01
CA ASP A 101 5.17 0.47 3.57
C ASP A 101 6.01 1.08 2.44
N TRP A 102 7.19 0.48 2.21
CA TRP A 102 8.15 0.89 1.19
C TRP A 102 8.54 -0.28 0.28
N PRO A 103 7.59 -0.85 -0.48
CA PRO A 103 7.90 -1.95 -1.38
C PRO A 103 8.80 -1.49 -2.54
N ILE A 104 9.59 -2.43 -3.05
CA ILE A 104 10.33 -2.28 -4.29
C ILE A 104 9.33 -2.32 -5.45
N THR A 105 9.23 -1.22 -6.20
CA THR A 105 8.35 -1.06 -7.37
C THR A 105 9.10 -1.22 -8.69
N LYS A 106 10.41 -0.93 -8.69
CA LYS A 106 11.31 -1.10 -9.84
C LYS A 106 12.62 -1.70 -9.39
N LEU A 107 13.19 -2.56 -10.22
CA LEU A 107 14.45 -3.20 -9.94
C LEU A 107 15.18 -3.48 -11.24
N GLU A 108 16.44 -3.06 -11.30
CA GLU A 108 17.34 -3.36 -12.39
C GLU A 108 18.66 -3.91 -11.85
N LYS A 109 19.22 -4.88 -12.56
CA LYS A 109 20.54 -5.39 -12.23
C LYS A 109 21.59 -4.39 -12.71
N ALA A 110 22.40 -3.89 -11.79
CA ALA A 110 23.53 -3.04 -12.14
C ALA A 110 24.53 -3.89 -12.94
N SER A 111 24.61 -3.60 -14.24
CA SER A 111 25.49 -4.33 -15.15
C SER A 111 26.94 -3.96 -14.83
N GLY A 112 27.71 -4.91 -14.32
CA GLY A 112 29.17 -4.82 -14.35
C GLY A 112 29.61 -5.01 -15.79
N HIS A 113 30.09 -3.93 -16.42
CA HIS A 113 30.82 -4.02 -17.68
C HIS A 113 32.24 -4.53 -17.43
#